data_AF-A0A800K3L4-F1
#
_entry.id   AF-A0A800K3L4-F1
#
_cell.length_a   1.000
_cell.length_b   1.000
_cell.length_c   1.000
_cell.angle_alpha   90.00
_cell.angle_beta   90.00
_cell.angle_gamma   90.00
#
_symmetry.space_group_name_H-M   'P 1'
#
loop_
_entity.id
_entity.type
_entity.pdbx_description
1 polymer ?
#
loop_
_entity_poly.entity_id
_entity_poly.type
_entity_poly.pdbx_seq_one_letter_code
_entity_poly.pdbx_strand_id
1 'polypeptide(L)'
;MSIVIVAEIGINHNGDMSICKELIDIAIDGGCDAVKFQKRDIDLVYTQEFLDSGRESPWGTTQREQKSGLEFGIDEYKEIDQYCKEKGIEWFASAWDLN
;
A
#
# COMPACT_ATOMS: atom_id res chain seq x y z
N MET A 1 -5.87 29.05 -6.05
CA MET A 1 -5.90 27.60 -5.81
C MET A 1 -4.56 27.22 -5.21
N SER A 2 -4.56 26.50 -4.08
CA SER A 2 -3.35 25.87 -3.53
C SER A 2 -3.04 24.59 -4.30
N ILE A 3 -1.76 24.26 -4.43
CA ILE A 3 -1.30 22.98 -4.96
C ILE A 3 -1.44 21.95 -3.85
N VAL A 4 -1.91 20.75 -4.18
CA VAL A 4 -1.93 19.60 -3.26
C VAL A 4 -0.89 18.60 -3.74
N ILE A 5 0.05 18.25 -2.88
CA ILE A 5 1.13 17.30 -3.13
C ILE A 5 0.80 16.00 -2.41
N VAL A 6 0.70 14.92 -3.18
CA VAL A 6 0.39 13.59 -2.67
C VAL A 6 1.60 12.69 -2.85
N ALA A 7 2.10 12.11 -1.76
CA ALA A 7 3.14 11.09 -1.80
C ALA A 7 2.54 9.73 -2.13
N GLU A 8 2.87 9.17 -3.29
CA GLU A 8 2.47 7.81 -3.67
C GLU A 8 3.35 6.77 -2.95
N ILE A 9 2.86 6.27 -1.81
CA ILE A 9 3.44 5.12 -1.13
C ILE A 9 3.16 3.85 -1.94
N GLY A 10 1.95 3.73 -2.49
CA GLY A 10 1.55 2.60 -3.32
C GLY A 10 1.69 1.27 -2.58
N ILE A 11 2.66 0.46 -3.00
CA ILE A 11 3.04 -0.82 -2.36
C ILE A 11 4.53 -0.87 -1.94
N ASN A 12 5.18 0.30 -1.86
CA ASN A 12 6.62 0.40 -1.56
C ASN A 12 6.97 0.00 -0.11
N HIS A 13 5.95 -0.19 0.74
CA HIS A 13 6.10 -0.70 2.10
C HIS A 13 6.49 -2.19 2.16
N ASN A 14 6.46 -2.93 1.04
CA ASN A 14 6.84 -4.34 0.99
C ASN A 14 6.09 -5.22 2.03
N GLY A 15 4.80 -4.95 2.25
CA GLY A 15 4.02 -5.66 3.27
C GLY A 15 4.48 -5.45 4.73
N ASP A 16 5.39 -4.50 4.98
CA ASP A 16 5.94 -4.23 6.31
C ASP A 16 5.39 -2.91 6.86
N MET A 17 4.71 -2.98 8.01
CA MET A 17 4.11 -1.81 8.66
C MET A 17 5.15 -0.83 9.21
N SER A 18 6.34 -1.30 9.60
CA SER A 18 7.44 -0.41 10.03
C SER A 18 7.91 0.44 8.85
N ILE A 19 8.13 -0.18 7.68
CA ILE A 19 8.52 0.53 6.46
C ILE A 19 7.39 1.49 6.03
N CYS A 20 6.13 1.07 6.13
CA CYS A 20 4.97 1.92 5.83
C CYS A 20 5.00 3.22 6.65
N LYS A 21 5.20 3.12 7.97
CA LYS A 21 5.28 4.28 8.87
C LYS A 21 6.47 5.18 8.57
N GLU A 22 7.63 4.60 8.23
CA GLU A 22 8.81 5.37 7.81
C GLU A 22 8.53 6.16 6.53
N LEU A 23 7.84 5.56 5.55
CA LEU A 23 7.45 6.25 4.31
C LEU A 23 6.45 7.38 4.57
N ILE A 24 5.53 7.21 5.51
CA ILE A 24 4.61 8.27 5.94
C ILE A 24 5.39 9.43 6.58
N ASP A 25 6.34 9.12 7.47
CA ASP A 25 7.17 10.14 8.13
C ASP A 25 8.01 10.93 7.12
N ILE A 26 8.62 10.25 6.15
CA ILE A 26 9.36 10.90 5.06
C ILE A 26 8.45 11.80 4.21
N ALA A 27 7.21 11.40 3.95
CA ALA A 27 6.25 12.23 3.21
C ALA A 27 5.90 13.51 3.97
N ILE A 28 5.71 13.42 5.29
CA ILE A 28 5.47 14.56 6.18
C ILE A 28 6.68 15.49 6.19
N ASP A 29 7.88 14.96 6.38
CA ASP A 29 9.13 15.73 6.37
C ASP A 29 9.37 16.40 5.00
N GLY A 30 8.91 15.76 3.92
CA GLY A 30 8.90 16.31 2.56
C GLY A 30 7.84 17.38 2.31
N GLY A 31 6.97 17.67 3.27
CA GLY A 31 5.92 18.69 3.16
C GLY A 31 4.75 18.26 2.26
N CYS A 32 4.47 16.97 2.15
CA CYS A 32 3.31 16.48 1.41
C CYS A 32 2.02 16.73 2.19
N ASP A 33 0.92 16.97 1.47
CA ASP A 33 -0.41 17.20 2.05
C ASP A 33 -1.13 15.88 2.37
N ALA A 34 -0.83 14.82 1.62
CA ALA A 34 -1.42 13.50 1.81
C ALA A 34 -0.48 12.36 1.36
N VAL A 35 -0.74 11.16 1.86
CA VAL A 35 -0.15 9.91 1.36
C VAL A 35 -1.19 9.06 0.63
N LYS A 36 -0.77 8.35 -0.42
CA LYS A 36 -1.66 7.47 -1.20
C LYS A 36 -1.13 6.04 -1.30
N PHE A 37 -2.02 5.09 -1.06
CA PHE A 37 -1.76 3.65 -1.16
C PHE A 37 -2.48 3.03 -2.36
N GLN A 38 -2.18 1.76 -2.64
CA GLN A 38 -2.93 0.94 -3.61
C GLN A 38 -3.53 -0.25 -2.87
N LYS A 39 -4.85 -0.45 -3.01
CA LYS A 39 -5.54 -1.62 -2.45
C LYS A 39 -6.14 -2.44 -3.57
N ARG A 40 -5.90 -3.75 -3.51
CA ARG A 40 -6.48 -4.73 -4.43
C ARG A 40 -6.83 -6.04 -3.73
N ASP A 41 -7.90 -6.66 -4.19
CA ASP A 41 -8.11 -8.09 -4.08
C ASP A 41 -7.41 -8.76 -5.27
N ILE A 42 -6.36 -9.53 -5.00
CA ILE A 42 -5.53 -10.11 -6.06
C ILE A 42 -6.29 -11.14 -6.89
N ASP A 43 -7.30 -11.80 -6.32
CA ASP A 43 -8.09 -12.81 -7.01
C ASP A 43 -9.14 -12.20 -7.95
N LEU A 44 -9.47 -10.92 -7.75
CA LEU A 44 -10.33 -10.16 -8.67
C LEU A 44 -9.54 -9.42 -9.75
N VAL A 45 -8.38 -8.87 -9.41
CA VAL A 45 -7.60 -8.03 -10.31
C VAL A 45 -6.78 -8.85 -11.32
N TYR A 46 -6.40 -10.07 -10.97
CA TYR A 46 -5.51 -10.89 -11.80
C TYR A 46 -6.15 -12.21 -12.24
N THR A 47 -5.71 -12.74 -13.38
CA THR A 47 -6.08 -14.10 -13.80
C THR A 47 -5.38 -15.14 -12.93
N GLN A 48 -6.05 -16.27 -12.70
CA GLN A 48 -5.49 -17.38 -11.93
C GLN A 48 -4.20 -17.93 -12.59
N GLU A 49 -4.19 -18.03 -13.92
CA GLU A 49 -2.99 -18.40 -14.69
C GLU A 49 -1.79 -17.48 -14.40
N PHE A 50 -2.02 -16.17 -14.28
CA PHE A 50 -0.95 -15.23 -13.95
C PHE A 50 -0.49 -15.40 -12.50
N LEU A 51 -1.43 -15.53 -11.56
CA LEU A 51 -1.11 -15.70 -10.14
C LEU A 51 -0.29 -16.97 -9.89
N ASP A 52 -0.59 -18.05 -10.61
CA ASP A 52 0.09 -19.34 -10.48
C ASP A 52 1.39 -19.42 -11.30
N SER A 53 1.71 -18.38 -12.09
CA SER A 53 2.96 -18.31 -12.84
C SER A 53 4.16 -18.00 -11.93
N GLY A 54 5.34 -18.47 -12.35
CA GLY A 54 6.56 -18.38 -11.56
C GLY A 54 7.12 -16.95 -11.42
N ARG A 55 7.51 -16.60 -10.20
CA ARG A 55 8.24 -15.39 -9.83
C ARG A 55 9.00 -15.57 -8.52
N GLU A 56 10.33 -15.53 -8.60
CA GLU A 56 11.18 -15.49 -7.42
C GLU A 56 11.03 -14.15 -6.67
N SER A 57 10.76 -14.22 -5.38
CA SER A 57 10.60 -13.06 -4.51
C SER A 57 10.85 -13.42 -3.04
N PRO A 58 10.99 -12.43 -2.14
CA PRO A 58 11.10 -12.69 -0.70
C PRO A 58 9.93 -13.46 -0.08
N TRP A 59 8.76 -13.48 -0.73
CA TRP A 59 7.55 -14.15 -0.22
C TRP A 59 7.34 -15.55 -0.80
N GLY A 60 8.09 -15.93 -1.83
CA GLY A 60 7.91 -17.21 -2.51
C GLY A 60 8.33 -17.19 -3.97
N THR A 61 7.86 -18.19 -4.71
CA THR A 61 8.27 -18.51 -6.10
C THR A 61 7.15 -18.30 -7.12
N THR A 62 6.01 -17.75 -6.73
CA THR A 62 4.86 -17.44 -7.59
C THR A 62 4.47 -15.97 -7.56
N GLN A 63 3.76 -15.51 -8.59
CA GLN A 63 3.18 -14.16 -8.60
C GLN A 63 2.19 -13.96 -7.45
N ARG A 64 1.41 -15.00 -7.11
CA ARG A 64 0.46 -14.98 -5.98
C ARG A 64 1.17 -14.66 -4.68
N GLU A 65 2.20 -15.42 -4.33
CA GLU A 65 2.94 -15.26 -3.07
C GLU A 65 3.50 -13.85 -2.93
N GLN A 66 4.13 -13.32 -3.98
CA GLN A 66 4.65 -11.95 -3.95
C GLN A 66 3.52 -10.94 -3.75
N LYS A 67 2.44 -11.04 -4.51
CA LYS A 67 1.35 -10.05 -4.45
C LYS A 67 0.62 -10.10 -3.11
N SER A 68 0.33 -11.29 -2.61
CA SER A 68 -0.24 -11.49 -1.27
C SER A 68 0.67 -10.89 -0.21
N GLY A 69 1.99 -11.09 -0.33
CA GLY A 69 2.98 -10.52 0.58
C GLY A 69 3.06 -9.00 0.58
N LEU A 70 2.60 -8.34 -0.48
CA LEU A 70 2.54 -6.89 -0.59
C LEU A 70 1.20 -6.30 -0.15
N GLU A 71 0.14 -7.12 -0.01
CA GLU A 71 -1.18 -6.63 0.36
C GLU A 71 -1.29 -6.38 1.85
N PHE A 72 -1.86 -5.22 2.18
CA PHE A 72 -2.40 -4.96 3.50
C PHE A 72 -3.88 -5.34 3.57
N GLY A 73 -4.27 -5.83 4.75
CA GLY A 73 -5.64 -6.13 5.13
C GLY A 73 -6.26 -5.01 5.96
N ILE A 74 -7.44 -5.29 6.48
CA ILE A 74 -8.24 -4.31 7.22
C ILE A 74 -7.53 -3.81 8.48
N ASP A 75 -6.78 -4.67 9.17
CA ASP A 75 -6.14 -4.29 10.43
C ASP A 75 -4.92 -3.41 10.19
N GLU A 76 -4.16 -3.67 9.12
CA GLU A 76 -3.08 -2.78 8.69
C GLU A 76 -3.60 -1.41 8.25
N TYR A 77 -4.73 -1.36 7.52
CA TYR A 77 -5.34 -0.07 7.15
C TYR A 77 -5.92 0.70 8.35
N LYS A 78 -6.41 0.01 9.40
CA LYS A 78 -6.78 0.68 10.66
C LYS A 78 -5.56 1.28 11.34
N GLU A 79 -4.43 0.58 11.32
CA GLU A 79 -3.17 1.08 11.89
C GLU A 79 -2.64 2.29 11.10
N ILE A 80 -2.70 2.26 9.77
CA ILE A 80 -2.38 3.40 8.90
C ILE A 80 -3.29 4.58 9.23
N ASP A 81 -4.60 4.35 9.32
CA ASP A 81 -5.57 5.39 9.64
C ASP A 81 -5.28 6.06 10.98
N GLN A 82 -5.00 5.28 12.02
CA GLN A 82 -4.63 5.79 13.33
C GLN A 82 -3.32 6.58 13.26
N TYR A 83 -2.30 6.05 12.58
CA TYR A 83 -0.98 6.70 12.48
C TYR A 83 -1.04 8.02 11.72
N CYS A 84 -1.73 8.07 10.58
CA CYS A 84 -1.93 9.29 9.81
C CYS A 84 -2.69 10.36 10.60
N LYS A 85 -3.72 9.97 11.37
CA LYS A 85 -4.45 10.87 12.27
C LYS A 85 -3.56 11.46 13.36
N GLU A 86 -2.72 10.64 13.99
CA GLU A 86 -1.77 11.10 15.02
C GLU A 86 -0.74 12.07 14.46
N LYS A 87 -0.32 11.87 13.21
CA LYS A 87 0.65 12.71 12.51
C LYS A 87 0.03 13.94 11.82
N GLY A 88 -1.29 13.98 11.68
CA GLY A 88 -2.01 15.08 11.04
C GLY A 88 -1.83 15.14 9.53
N ILE A 89 -1.66 13.99 8.86
CA ILE A 89 -1.59 13.88 7.40
C ILE A 89 -2.82 13.14 6.85
N GLU A 90 -3.39 13.63 5.75
CA GLU A 90 -4.49 12.95 5.07
C GLU A 90 -3.99 11.69 4.36
N TRP A 91 -4.84 10.67 4.26
CA TRP A 91 -4.49 9.46 3.51
C TRP A 91 -5.67 8.94 2.72
N PHE A 92 -5.36 8.27 1.61
CA PHE A 92 -6.36 7.56 0.82
C PHE A 92 -5.70 6.43 0.02
N ALA A 93 -6.53 5.62 -0.64
CA ALA A 93 -6.05 4.54 -1.50
C ALA A 93 -6.70 4.61 -2.88
N SER A 94 -5.96 4.19 -3.89
CA SER A 94 -6.55 3.78 -5.17
C SER A 94 -7.15 2.38 -4.98
N ALA A 95 -8.48 2.29 -5.08
CA ALA A 95 -9.20 1.01 -5.12
C ALA A 95 -9.13 0.43 -6.55
N TRP A 96 -8.70 -0.82 -6.68
CA TRP A 96 -8.56 -1.51 -7.98
C TRP A 96 -9.71 -2.49 -8.25
N ASP A 97 -10.55 -2.70 -7.25
CA ASP A 97 -11.72 -3.58 -7.26
C ASP A 97 -12.83 -2.96 -6.40
N LEU A 98 -13.92 -3.69 -6.22
CA LEU A 98 -15.16 -3.22 -5.59
C LEU A 98 -15.50 -3.97 -4.28
N ASN A 99 -14.57 -4.78 -3.76
CA ASN A 99 -14.80 -5.54 -2.53
C ASN A 99 -14.66 -4.70 -1.26
#